data_AF-A0AAV3UBV0-F1
#
_entry.id   AF-A0AAV3UBV0-F1
#
_cell.length_a   1.000
_cell.length_b   1.000
_cell.length_c   1.000
_cell.angle_alpha   90.00
_cell.angle_beta   90.00
_cell.angle_gamma   90.00
#
_symmetry.space_group_name_H-M   'P 1'
#
loop_
_entity.id
_entity.type
_entity.pdbx_description
1 polymer ?
#
loop_
_entity_poly.entity_id
_entity_poly.type
_entity_poly.pdbx_seq_one_letter_code
_entity_poly.pdbx_strand_id
1 'polypeptide(L)'
;MLGTRGVVGVMAGVTMVVAIAAFRSGRKPLGLWLLTAGFFIASIWSALSVYWTQENTGVLSSESHLMLGTTAVAGTIYYWMLAREAASEQ
;
A
#
# COMPACT_ATOMS: atom_id res chain seq x y z
N MET A 1 10.40 18.26 -8.61
CA MET A 1 10.93 16.94 -9.02
C MET A 1 10.31 15.87 -8.15
N LEU A 2 9.85 14.75 -8.72
CA LEU A 2 9.29 13.65 -7.93
C LEU A 2 10.45 12.93 -7.21
N GLY A 3 10.59 13.13 -5.90
CA GLY A 3 11.55 12.37 -5.10
C GLY A 3 11.11 10.91 -4.94
N THR A 4 11.99 10.04 -4.41
CA THR A 4 11.72 8.61 -4.19
C THR A 4 10.38 8.35 -3.49
N ARG A 5 10.06 9.14 -2.46
CA ARG A 5 8.77 9.11 -1.77
C ARG A 5 7.59 9.31 -2.73
N GLY A 6 7.67 10.28 -3.64
CA GLY A 6 6.64 10.53 -4.63
C GLY A 6 6.44 9.33 -5.57
N VAL A 7 7.52 8.72 -6.04
CA VAL A 7 7.48 7.54 -6.92
C VAL A 7 6.80 6.36 -6.22
N VAL A 8 7.18 6.07 -4.97
CA VAL A 8 6.59 5.00 -4.16
C VAL A 8 5.09 5.26 -3.94
N GLY A 9 4.70 6.50 -3.69
CA GLY A 9 3.29 6.89 -3.55
C GLY A 9 2.49 6.64 -4.83
N VAL A 10 3.03 7.00 -5.99
CA VAL A 10 2.40 6.71 -7.30
C VAL A 10 2.29 5.21 -7.52
N MET A 11 3.34 4.43 -7.23
CA MET A 11 3.32 2.97 -7.36
C MET A 11 2.25 2.33 -6.48
N ALA A 12 2.10 2.78 -5.23
CA ALA A 12 1.03 2.29 -4.35
C ALA A 12 -0.35 2.55 -4.97
N GLY A 13 -0.60 3.77 -5.44
CA GLY A 13 -1.86 4.15 -6.08
C GLY A 13 -2.16 3.32 -7.34
N VAL A 14 -1.19 3.20 -8.24
CA VAL A 14 -1.33 2.40 -9.47
C VAL A 14 -1.63 0.94 -9.14
N THR A 15 -0.89 0.36 -8.18
CA THR A 15 -1.09 -1.03 -7.77
C THR A 15 -2.50 -1.27 -7.25
N MET A 16 -3.02 -0.36 -6.43
CA MET A 16 -4.41 -0.43 -5.94
C MET A 16 -5.45 -0.30 -7.05
N VAL A 17 -5.23 0.58 -8.04
CA VAL A 17 -6.12 0.69 -9.21
C VAL A 17 -6.14 -0.60 -10.03
N VAL A 18 -4.98 -1.22 -10.25
CA VAL A 18 -4.88 -2.51 -10.96
C VAL A 18 -5.56 -3.62 -10.16
N ALA A 19 -5.48 -3.61 -8.82
CA ALA A 19 -6.20 -4.55 -7.96
C ALA A 19 -7.71 -4.47 -8.19
N ILE A 20 -8.28 -3.26 -8.26
CA ILE A 20 -9.71 -3.04 -8.55
C ILE A 20 -10.08 -3.62 -9.92
N ALA A 21 -9.25 -3.40 -10.94
CA ALA A 21 -9.48 -3.97 -12.27
C ALA A 21 -9.44 -5.51 -12.26
N ALA A 22 -8.53 -6.13 -11.49
CA ALA A 22 -8.45 -7.58 -11.33
C ALA A 22 -9.71 -8.15 -10.65
N PHE A 23 -10.23 -7.50 -9.61
CA PHE A 23 -11.48 -7.89 -8.97
C PHE A 23 -12.67 -7.78 -9.92
N ARG A 24 -12.77 -6.68 -10.69
CA ARG A 24 -13.82 -6.52 -11.70
C ARG A 24 -13.76 -7.57 -12.82
N SER A 25 -12.58 -8.12 -13.07
CA SER A 25 -12.37 -9.18 -14.05
C SER A 25 -12.60 -10.59 -13.49
N GLY A 26 -13.10 -10.73 -12.25
CA GLY A 26 -13.35 -12.01 -11.59
C GLY A 26 -12.09 -12.71 -11.05
N ARG A 27 -10.91 -12.10 -11.17
CA ARG A 27 -9.63 -12.69 -10.72
C ARG A 27 -9.37 -12.37 -9.25
N LYS A 28 -10.20 -12.91 -8.36
CA LYS A 28 -10.14 -12.65 -6.91
C LYS A 28 -8.75 -12.89 -6.29
N PRO A 29 -8.04 -14.02 -6.53
CA PRO A 29 -6.73 -14.24 -5.92
C PRO A 29 -5.69 -13.20 -6.36
N LEU A 30 -5.67 -12.86 -7.65
CA LEU A 30 -4.78 -11.84 -8.18
C LEU A 30 -5.06 -10.46 -7.57
N GLY A 31 -6.35 -10.09 -7.43
CA GLY A 31 -6.75 -8.84 -6.78
C GLY A 31 -6.26 -8.74 -5.33
N LEU A 32 -6.34 -9.84 -4.56
CA LEU A 32 -5.86 -9.90 -3.17
C LEU A 32 -4.34 -9.78 -3.07
N TRP A 33 -3.59 -10.43 -3.96
CA TRP A 33 -2.14 -10.26 -4.05
C TRP A 33 -1.73 -8.83 -4.43
N LEU A 34 -2.47 -8.19 -5.34
CA LEU A 34 -2.24 -6.80 -5.71
C LEU A 34 -2.56 -5.84 -4.56
N LEU A 35 -3.63 -6.08 -3.79
CA LEU A 35 -3.90 -5.30 -2.58
C LEU A 35 -2.79 -5.45 -1.55
N THR A 36 -2.32 -6.68 -1.32
CA THR A 36 -1.17 -6.96 -0.44
C THR A 36 0.04 -6.15 -0.85
N ALA A 37 0.41 -6.19 -2.14
CA ALA A 37 1.53 -5.43 -2.67
C ALA A 37 1.31 -3.91 -2.56
N GLY A 38 0.10 -3.42 -2.87
CA GLY A 38 -0.24 -2.00 -2.78
C GLY A 38 -0.12 -1.45 -1.36
N PHE A 39 -0.64 -2.19 -0.37
CA PHE A 39 -0.50 -1.84 1.04
C PHE A 39 0.95 -1.93 1.54
N PHE A 40 1.72 -2.90 1.06
CA PHE A 40 3.14 -3.00 1.38
C PHE A 40 3.91 -1.77 0.87
N ILE A 41 3.69 -1.37 -0.37
CA ILE A 41 4.30 -0.17 -0.96
C ILE A 41 3.85 1.09 -0.20
N ALA A 42 2.58 1.17 0.21
CA ALA A 42 2.07 2.27 1.03
C ALA A 42 2.76 2.35 2.40
N SER A 43 3.13 1.22 3.00
CA SER A 43 3.90 1.20 4.26
C SER A 43 5.31 1.79 4.08
N ILE A 44 5.97 1.48 2.96
CA ILE A 44 7.28 2.06 2.60
C ILE A 44 7.14 3.57 2.36
N TRP A 45 6.10 3.99 1.63
CA TRP A 45 5.80 5.41 1.43
C TRP A 45 5.63 6.15 2.75
N SER A 46 4.93 5.52 3.70
CA SER A 46 4.71 6.07 5.03
C SER A 46 6.02 6.24 5.79
N ALA A 47 6.87 5.21 5.84
CA ALA A 47 8.16 5.27 6.53
C ALA A 47 9.06 6.38 5.96
N LEU A 48 9.13 6.48 4.63
CA LEU A 48 9.86 7.56 3.95
C LEU A 48 9.25 8.94 4.24
N SER A 49 7.92 9.02 4.40
CA SER A 49 7.24 10.27 4.73
C SER A 49 7.53 10.73 6.14
N VAL A 50 7.58 9.83 7.13
CA VAL A 50 7.94 10.15 8.52
C VAL A 50 9.34 10.75 8.59
N TYR A 51 10.31 10.15 7.90
CA TYR A 51 11.68 10.67 7.87
C TYR A 51 11.73 12.05 7.20
N TRP A 52 11.04 12.20 6.07
CA TRP A 52 11.01 13.48 5.34
C TRP A 52 10.36 14.62 6.14
N THR A 53 9.28 14.35 6.90
CA THR A 53 8.57 15.37 7.69
C THR A 53 9.31 15.80 8.96
N GLN A 54 10.39 15.12 9.36
CA GLN A 54 11.27 15.62 10.43
C GLN A 54 12.08 16.84 9.99
N GLU A 55 12.43 16.90 8.69
CA GLU A 55 13.28 17.95 8.13
C GLU A 55 12.51 18.96 7.28
N ASN A 56 11.24 18.70 6.99
CA ASN A 56 10.41 19.51 6.08
C ASN A 56 9.02 19.75 6.66
N THR A 57 8.50 20.98 6.51
CA THR A 57 7.10 21.30 6.83
C THR A 57 6.18 20.74 5.74
N GLY A 58 5.48 19.64 6.07
CA GLY A 58 4.50 18.99 5.20
C GLY A 58 3.05 19.32 5.58
N VAL A 59 2.12 18.97 4.69
CA VAL A 59 0.66 19.06 4.93
C VAL A 59 0.21 18.07 6.01
N LEU A 60 0.87 16.92 6.11
CA LEU A 60 0.62 15.88 7.11
C LEU A 60 1.75 15.90 8.14
N SER A 61 1.39 15.69 9.41
CA SER A 61 2.39 15.51 10.48
C SER A 61 3.02 14.12 10.41
N SER A 62 4.18 13.95 11.05
CA SER A 62 4.83 12.64 11.19
C SER A 62 3.92 11.62 11.87
N GLU A 63 3.09 12.05 12.83
CA GLU A 63 2.13 11.18 13.52
C GLU A 63 1.03 10.69 12.58
N SER A 64 0.50 11.57 11.71
CA SER A 64 -0.46 11.16 10.69
C SER A 64 0.15 10.14 9.73
N HIS A 65 1.40 10.34 9.32
CA HIS A 65 2.10 9.35 8.50
C HIS A 65 2.23 8.02 9.25
N LEU A 66 2.67 8.01 10.51
CA LEU A 66 2.74 6.77 11.31
C LEU A 66 1.41 6.02 11.36
N MET A 67 0.29 6.70 11.59
CA MET A 67 -1.05 6.08 11.60
C MET A 67 -1.45 5.48 10.25
N LEU A 68 -1.12 6.16 9.15
CA LEU A 68 -1.33 5.62 7.80
C LEU A 68 -0.44 4.40 7.55
N GLY A 69 0.81 4.44 8.03
CA GLY A 69 1.75 3.33 7.94
C GLY A 69 1.30 2.09 8.71
N THR A 70 0.81 2.24 9.94
CA THR A 70 0.28 1.12 10.73
C THR A 70 -0.93 0.49 10.06
N THR A 71 -1.85 1.32 9.54
CA THR A 71 -2.99 0.86 8.73
C THR A 71 -2.51 0.09 7.49
N ALA A 72 -1.47 0.59 6.81
CA ALA A 72 -0.93 -0.06 5.62
C ALA A 72 -0.26 -1.41 5.95
N VAL A 73 0.45 -1.52 7.06
CA VAL A 73 1.03 -2.80 7.53
C VAL A 73 -0.09 -3.79 7.86
N ALA A 74 -1.12 -3.36 8.59
CA ALA A 74 -2.26 -4.21 8.91
C ALA A 74 -2.99 -4.69 7.64
N GLY A 75 -3.21 -3.79 6.67
CA GLY A 75 -3.77 -4.12 5.36
C GLY A 75 -2.92 -5.13 4.60
N THR A 76 -1.60 -4.98 4.62
CA THR A 76 -0.66 -5.93 3.98
C THR A 76 -0.86 -7.34 4.54
N ILE A 77 -0.87 -7.48 5.86
CA ILE A 77 -1.02 -8.79 6.53
C ILE A 77 -2.39 -9.38 6.24
N TYR A 78 -3.45 -8.58 6.38
CA TYR A 78 -4.83 -9.01 6.19
C TYR A 78 -5.07 -9.55 4.77
N TYR A 79 -4.72 -8.77 3.75
CA TYR A 79 -4.94 -9.19 2.36
C TYR A 79 -3.99 -10.33 1.95
N TRP A 80 -2.82 -10.43 2.57
CA TRP A 80 -1.92 -11.56 2.34
C TRP A 80 -2.53 -12.88 2.83
N MET A 81 -3.12 -12.88 4.04
CA MET A 81 -3.80 -14.05 4.58
C MET A 81 -4.97 -14.47 3.66
N LEU A 82 -5.81 -13.52 3.26
CA LEU A 82 -6.90 -13.78 2.31
C LEU A 82 -6.40 -14.28 0.95
N ALA A 83 -5.30 -13.73 0.45
CA ALA A 83 -4.71 -14.15 -0.83
C ALA A 83 -4.23 -15.61 -0.76
N ARG A 84 -3.63 -16.01 0.37
CA ARG A 84 -3.20 -17.39 0.61
C ARG A 84 -4.37 -18.36 0.70
N GLU A 85 -5.42 -17.98 1.43
CA GLU A 85 -6.65 -18.78 1.51
C GLU A 85 -7.26 -18.97 0.11
N ALA A 86 -7.44 -17.89 -0.64
CA ALA A 86 -7.99 -17.94 -2.00
C ALA A 86 -7.14 -18.74 -3.00
N ALA A 87 -5.82 -18.84 -2.78
CA ALA A 87 -4.92 -19.64 -3.61
C ALA A 87 -4.94 -21.14 -3.24
N SER A 88 -5.31 -21.48 -2.00
CA SER A 88 -5.45 -22.87 -1.55
C SER A 88 -6.77 -23.54 -1.96
N GLU A 89 -7.76 -22.74 -2.39
CA GLU A 89 -9.06 -23.19 -2.88
C GLU A 89 -9.07 -23.49 -4.41
N GLN A 90 -7.97 -23.24 -5.11
CA GLN A 90 -7.81 -23.47 -6.56
C GLN A 90 -7.11 -24.80 -6.86
#